data_AF-A0A6A3UY67-F1
#
_entry.id   AF-A0A6A3UY67-F1
#
_cell.length_a   1.000
_cell.length_b   1.000
_cell.length_c   1.000
_cell.angle_alpha   90.00
_cell.angle_beta   90.00
_cell.angle_gamma   90.00
#
_symmetry.space_group_name_H-M   'P 1'
#
loop_
_entity.id
_entity.type
_entity.pdbx_description
1 polymer ?
#
loop_
_entity_poly.entity_id
_entity_poly.type
_entity_poly.pdbx_seq_one_letter_code
_entity_poly.pdbx_strand_id
1 'polypeptide(L)'
;VEMSVPQPVYEFITAPKLKSWDQASLVTWTRERKRYVDKIAERCATTGENSERICASVKSCFDVDILAVIARYVLFKSVAEVNDIELVAEI
;
A
#
# COMPACT_ATOMS: atom_id res chain seq x y z
N VAL A 1 31.82 30.94 1.48
CA VAL A 1 31.35 29.74 0.75
C VAL A 1 29.86 29.65 1.01
N GLU A 2 29.03 30.07 0.05
CA GLU A 2 27.60 29.77 0.10
C GLU A 2 27.45 28.26 -0.07
N MET A 3 27.15 27.55 1.02
CA MET A 3 26.81 26.14 0.94
C MET A 3 25.38 26.06 0.42
N SER A 4 25.21 25.77 -0.87
CA SER A 4 23.89 25.48 -1.42
C SER A 4 23.35 24.25 -0.70
N VAL A 5 22.30 24.43 0.11
CA VAL A 5 21.57 23.31 0.71
C VAL A 5 21.07 22.46 -0.46
N PRO A 6 21.44 21.17 -0.56
CA PRO A 6 20.95 20.32 -1.64
C PRO A 6 19.43 20.34 -1.60
N GLN A 7 18.81 20.70 -2.72
CA GLN A 7 17.35 20.73 -2.81
C GLN A 7 16.83 19.30 -2.55
N PRO A 8 15.88 19.12 -1.62
CA PRO A 8 15.37 17.80 -1.30
C PRO A 8 14.73 17.20 -2.55
N VAL A 9 15.29 16.08 -3.01
CA VAL A 9 14.66 15.27 -4.06
C VAL A 9 13.42 14.65 -3.44
N TYR A 10 12.25 15.14 -3.80
CA TYR A 10 10.99 14.56 -3.36
C TYR A 10 10.72 13.31 -4.20
N GLU A 11 11.21 12.16 -3.74
CA GLU A 11 10.81 10.87 -4.34
C GLU A 11 9.33 10.64 -4.01
N PHE A 12 8.49 10.57 -5.04
CA PHE A 12 7.09 10.22 -4.87
C PHE A 12 6.99 8.75 -4.43
N ILE A 13 6.74 8.51 -3.15
CA ILE A 13 6.52 7.18 -2.59
C ILE A 13 5.08 6.74 -2.94
N THR A 14 4.92 5.94 -3.99
CA THR A 14 3.61 5.47 -4.46
C THR A 14 3.27 4.08 -3.91
N ALA A 15 2.04 3.90 -3.46
CA ALA A 15 1.56 2.59 -3.03
C ALA A 15 1.50 1.61 -4.22
N PRO A 16 1.96 0.36 -4.05
CA PRO A 16 1.91 -0.63 -5.13
C PRO A 16 0.46 -1.05 -5.39
N LYS A 17 0.11 -1.15 -6.67
CA LYS A 17 -1.21 -1.63 -7.10
C LYS A 17 -1.16 -3.13 -7.36
N LEU A 18 -2.12 -3.86 -6.82
CA LEU A 18 -2.28 -5.28 -7.10
C LEU A 18 -3.09 -5.43 -8.39
N LYS A 19 -2.43 -5.95 -9.43
CA LYS A 19 -2.97 -6.03 -10.80
C LYS A 19 -3.59 -7.39 -11.15
N SER A 20 -3.34 -8.42 -10.36
CA SER A 20 -3.91 -9.75 -10.52
C SER A 20 -3.88 -10.52 -9.21
N TRP A 21 -4.78 -11.50 -9.10
CA TRP A 21 -4.94 -12.36 -7.92
C TRP A 21 -4.34 -13.74 -8.19
N ASP A 22 -3.05 -13.76 -8.50
CA ASP A 22 -2.26 -14.98 -8.68
C ASP A 22 -1.07 -14.97 -7.70
N GLN A 23 -0.55 -16.15 -7.38
CA GLN A 23 0.50 -16.30 -6.37
C GLN A 23 1.74 -15.45 -6.64
N ALA A 24 2.17 -15.33 -7.90
CA ALA A 24 3.37 -14.58 -8.24
C ALA A 24 3.17 -13.07 -8.02
N SER A 25 1.98 -12.58 -8.37
CA SER A 25 1.59 -11.19 -8.18
C SER A 25 1.40 -10.83 -6.71
N LEU A 26 0.82 -11.73 -5.91
CA LEU A 26 0.70 -11.56 -4.46
C LEU A 26 2.06 -11.47 -3.78
N VAL A 27 2.97 -12.40 -4.07
CA VAL A 27 4.33 -12.39 -3.51
C VAL A 27 5.08 -11.11 -3.89
N THR A 28 4.95 -10.69 -5.15
CA THR A 28 5.59 -9.46 -5.65
C THR A 28 5.03 -8.23 -4.94
N TRP A 29 3.69 -8.12 -4.86
CA TRP A 29 3.01 -7.01 -4.22
C TRP A 29 3.34 -6.93 -2.72
N THR A 30 3.39 -8.05 -1.99
CA THR A 30 3.74 -8.07 -0.57
C THR A 30 5.15 -7.52 -0.33
N ARG A 31 6.11 -7.88 -1.19
CA ARG A 31 7.47 -7.35 -1.14
C ARG A 31 7.51 -5.85 -1.43
N GLU A 32 6.78 -5.40 -2.44
CA GLU A 32 6.70 -3.97 -2.80
C GLU A 32 5.99 -3.16 -1.71
N ARG A 33 4.93 -3.71 -1.11
CA ARG A 33 4.18 -3.07 -0.03
C ARG A 33 5.05 -2.90 1.20
N LYS A 34 5.85 -3.90 1.57
CA LYS A 34 6.82 -3.78 2.66
C LYS A 34 7.78 -2.62 2.42
N ARG A 35 8.37 -2.55 1.22
CA ARG A 35 9.28 -1.44 0.84
C ARG A 35 8.58 -0.08 0.88
N TYR A 36 7.34 0.00 0.42
CA TYR A 36 6.53 1.20 0.48
C TYR A 36 6.32 1.68 1.93
N VAL A 37 5.88 0.78 2.82
CA VAL A 37 5.66 1.10 4.24
C VAL A 37 6.95 1.53 4.93
N ASP A 38 8.06 0.83 4.67
CA ASP A 38 9.36 1.18 5.23
C ASP A 38 9.80 2.60 4.80
N LYS A 39 9.63 2.95 3.51
CA LYS A 39 9.91 4.30 3.01
C LYS A 39 8.99 5.38 3.61
N ILE A 40 7.69 5.09 3.76
CA ILE A 40 6.77 6.03 4.41
C ILE A 40 7.16 6.24 5.87
N ALA A 41 7.52 5.17 6.60
CA ALA A 41 7.95 5.26 7.99
C ALA A 41 9.20 6.13 8.16
N GLU A 42 10.21 5.97 7.29
CA GLU A 42 11.42 6.79 7.28
C GLU A 42 11.11 8.29 7.06
N ARG A 43 10.25 8.58 6.07
CA ARG A 43 9.82 9.96 5.80
C ARG A 43 9.03 10.56 6.97
N CYS A 44 8.10 9.77 7.54
CA CYS A 44 7.30 10.19 8.69
C CYS A 44 8.17 10.41 9.93
N ALA A 45 9.23 9.62 10.14
CA ALA A 45 10.19 9.83 11.21
C ALA A 45 10.92 11.18 11.09
N THR A 46 11.17 11.64 9.86
CA THR A 46 11.82 12.94 9.59
C THR A 46 10.86 14.12 9.76
N THR A 47 9.57 13.93 9.47
CA THR A 47 8.55 14.99 9.45
C THR A 47 7.70 15.07 10.72
N GLY A 48 7.72 14.02 11.55
CA GLY A 48 6.85 13.87 12.72
C GLY A 48 5.41 13.45 12.38
N GLU A 49 5.13 13.08 11.13
CA GLU A 49 3.82 12.60 10.70
C GLU A 49 3.53 11.18 11.22
N ASN A 50 2.25 10.82 11.34
CA ASN A 50 1.85 9.46 11.70
C ASN A 50 1.83 8.57 10.43
N SER A 51 2.77 7.63 10.34
CA SER A 51 2.93 6.74 9.18
C SER A 51 1.71 5.86 8.90
N GLU A 52 0.97 5.41 9.92
CA GLU A 52 -0.23 4.58 9.75
C GLU A 52 -1.36 5.36 9.07
N ARG A 53 -1.48 6.66 9.36
CA ARG A 53 -2.49 7.53 8.74
C ARG A 53 -2.11 7.93 7.31
N ILE A 54 -0.81 7.97 7.00
CA ILE A 54 -0.29 8.36 5.68
C ILE A 54 -0.22 7.17 4.72
N CYS A 55 0.02 5.97 5.22
CA CYS A 55 0.05 4.75 4.41
C CYS A 55 -1.29 4.51 3.71
N ALA A 56 -1.25 4.17 2.43
CA ALA A 56 -2.43 3.75 1.70
C ALA A 56 -3.00 2.44 2.28
N SER A 57 -4.32 2.38 2.45
CA SER A 57 -5.02 1.19 2.90
C SER A 57 -4.77 0.03 1.93
N VAL A 58 -4.79 -1.20 2.47
CA VAL A 58 -4.68 -2.44 1.68
C VAL A 58 -5.76 -2.45 0.61
N LYS A 59 -7.01 -2.21 0.99
CA LYS A 59 -8.17 -2.14 0.09
C LYS A 59 -7.99 -1.16 -1.07
N SER A 60 -7.39 0.02 -0.82
CA SER A 60 -7.16 1.02 -1.87
C SER A 60 -6.08 0.62 -2.88
N CYS A 61 -5.28 -0.40 -2.58
CA CYS A 61 -4.22 -0.89 -3.46
C CYS A 61 -4.75 -1.89 -4.50
N PHE A 62 -5.98 -2.37 -4.36
CA PHE A 62 -6.60 -3.28 -5.29
C PHE A 62 -7.16 -2.54 -6.49
N ASP A 63 -7.12 -3.20 -7.65
CA ASP A 63 -8.02 -2.86 -8.73
C ASP A 63 -9.49 -3.11 -8.33
N VAL A 64 -10.42 -2.29 -8.82
CA VAL A 64 -11.83 -2.34 -8.43
C VAL A 64 -12.46 -3.69 -8.81
N ASP A 65 -12.12 -4.22 -9.97
CA ASP A 65 -12.67 -5.48 -10.46
C ASP A 65 -12.13 -6.66 -9.64
N ILE A 66 -10.84 -6.63 -9.31
CA ILE A 66 -10.20 -7.65 -8.47
C ILE A 66 -10.80 -7.62 -7.05
N LEU A 67 -10.96 -6.43 -6.47
CA LEU A 67 -11.56 -6.29 -5.15
C LEU A 67 -13.00 -6.82 -5.14
N ALA A 68 -13.78 -6.58 -6.20
CA ALA A 68 -15.14 -7.10 -6.31
C ALA A 68 -15.17 -8.63 -6.38
N VAL A 69 -14.24 -9.24 -7.11
CA VAL A 69 -14.10 -10.71 -7.19
C VAL A 69 -13.75 -11.29 -5.83
N ILE A 70 -12.75 -10.74 -5.14
CA ILE A 70 -12.30 -11.26 -3.83
C ILE A 70 -13.39 -11.08 -2.78
N ALA A 71 -14.00 -9.90 -2.72
CA ALA A 71 -15.09 -9.63 -1.80
C ALA A 71 -16.22 -10.66 -1.96
N ARG A 72 -16.63 -10.94 -3.20
CA ARG A 72 -17.74 -11.85 -3.48
C ARG A 72 -17.38 -13.33 -3.30
N TYR A 73 -16.24 -13.76 -3.82
CA TYR A 73 -15.93 -15.19 -3.98
C TYR A 73 -14.97 -15.75 -2.93
N VAL A 74 -14.19 -14.90 -2.26
CA VAL A 74 -13.26 -15.31 -1.20
C VAL A 74 -13.87 -14.96 0.16
N LEU A 75 -14.28 -13.71 0.34
CA LEU A 75 -14.75 -13.20 1.64
C LEU A 75 -16.27 -13.32 1.84
N PHE A 76 -17.03 -13.62 0.77
CA PHE A 76 -18.49 -13.69 0.77
C PHE A 76 -19.19 -12.45 1.35
N LYS A 77 -18.67 -11.27 1.03
CA LYS A 77 -19.14 -9.95 1.51
C LYS A 77 -19.32 -8.96 0.38
N SER A 78 -20.02 -7.86 0.67
CA SER A 78 -20.00 -6.71 -0.24
C SER A 78 -18.66 -5.98 -0.17
N VAL A 79 -18.27 -5.30 -1.25
CA VAL A 79 -17.04 -4.49 -1.28
C VAL A 79 -17.05 -3.43 -0.17
N ALA A 80 -18.21 -2.92 0.25
CA ALA A 80 -18.31 -1.94 1.34
C ALA A 80 -17.91 -2.53 2.70
N GLU A 81 -18.26 -3.79 2.97
CA GLU A 81 -18.05 -4.46 4.26
C GLU A 81 -16.63 -5.02 4.43
N VAL A 82 -15.91 -5.25 3.33
CA VAL A 82 -14.52 -5.74 3.36
C VAL A 82 -13.59 -4.72 4.00
N ASN A 83 -12.76 -5.16 4.94
CA ASN A 83 -11.75 -4.34 5.60
C ASN A 83 -10.32 -4.81 5.27
N ASP A 84 -9.34 -3.98 5.61
CA ASP A 84 -7.92 -4.26 5.35
C ASP A 84 -7.42 -5.50 6.10
N ILE A 85 -7.95 -5.80 7.28
CA ILE A 85 -7.53 -6.94 8.11
C ILE A 85 -7.89 -8.25 7.40
N GLU A 86 -9.11 -8.33 6.88
CA GLU A 86 -9.60 -9.48 6.11
C GLU A 86 -8.81 -9.66 4.81
N LEU A 87 -8.53 -8.57 4.10
CA LEU A 87 -7.72 -8.63 2.88
C LEU A 87 -6.31 -9.13 3.15
N VAL A 88 -5.68 -8.70 4.26
CA VAL A 88 -4.34 -9.17 4.63
C VAL A 88 -4.33 -10.65 5.03
N ALA A 89 -5.42 -11.16 5.61
CA ALA A 89 -5.52 -12.58 5.97
C ALA A 89 -5.56 -13.50 4.73
N GLU A 90 -5.97 -12.98 3.58
CA GLU A 90 -6.09 -13.73 2.31
C GLU A 90 -4.86 -13.58 1.38
N ILE A 91 -3.86 -12.77 1.76
CA ILE A 91 -2.62 -12.52 0.98
C ILE A 91 -1.45 -13.27 1.60
#